data_AF-Q0SCH3-F1
#
_entry.id   AF-Q0SCH3-F1
#
_cell.length_a   1.000
_cell.length_b   1.000
_cell.length_c   1.000
_cell.angle_alpha   90.00
_cell.angle_beta   90.00
_cell.angle_gamma   90.00
#
_symmetry.space_group_name_H-M   'P 1'
#
loop_
_entity.id
_entity.type
_entity.pdbx_description
1 polymer ?
#
loop_
_entity_poly.entity_id
_entity_poly.type
_entity_poly.pdbx_seq_one_letter_code
_entity_poly.pdbx_strand_id
1 'polypeptide(L)'
;MVHPTERCRVRRVGSGAPLAILAIILAGVLFAGGCGQQDTQSDAESQQDATTSEAILLPQEILVGLDVVQTYFPEIEQQTATSENSTASGTPDATRMVIYEGGGRRVTVSVDRYPSVDAAATAFEQAIDNSEVVPGFVALPAPADVGDKAFAGSVTQGEDTHIGYGALAGEYVIGVTSAGYPATTENVEKLAGLTRDAVEKATA
;
A
#
# COMPACT_ATOMS: atom_id res chain seq x y z
N MET A 1 10.38 63.50 19.42
CA MET A 1 11.33 62.37 19.32
C MET A 1 10.67 61.16 19.98
N VAL A 2 10.50 60.09 19.18
CA VAL A 2 10.18 58.70 19.52
C VAL A 2 8.86 58.42 20.29
N HIS A 3 7.83 57.99 19.54
CA HIS A 3 6.74 57.14 20.02
C HIS A 3 7.06 55.66 19.74
N PRO A 4 6.73 54.71 20.62
CA PRO A 4 6.91 53.29 20.36
C PRO A 4 5.79 52.77 19.44
N THR A 5 6.16 52.02 18.40
CA THR A 5 5.20 51.37 17.49
C THR A 5 5.01 49.93 17.92
N GLU A 6 3.85 49.62 18.50
CA GLU A 6 3.37 48.25 18.59
C GLU A 6 3.06 47.74 17.17
N ARG A 7 3.60 46.56 16.80
CA ARG A 7 3.16 45.83 15.61
C ARG A 7 2.57 44.50 16.03
N CYS A 8 1.32 44.31 15.64
CA CYS A 8 0.57 43.08 15.82
C CYS A 8 1.05 41.95 14.89
N ARG A 9 1.13 40.75 15.47
CA ARG A 9 1.08 39.35 14.97
C ARG A 9 1.22 39.08 13.46
N VAL A 10 2.00 38.03 13.14
CA VAL A 10 1.44 36.72 12.72
C VAL A 10 2.36 35.60 13.23
N ARG A 11 1.87 34.82 14.20
CA ARG A 11 2.46 33.54 14.60
C ARG A 11 1.98 32.52 13.57
N ARG A 12 2.84 32.12 12.62
CA ARG A 12 2.50 31.04 11.68
C ARG A 12 2.66 29.71 12.45
N VAL A 13 1.56 29.28 13.03
CA VAL A 13 1.35 27.93 13.57
C VAL A 13 1.23 26.96 12.41
N GLY A 14 1.92 25.82 12.52
CA GLY A 14 1.56 24.57 11.86
C GLY A 14 1.75 24.54 10.35
N SER A 15 2.96 24.26 9.88
CA SER A 15 3.10 23.52 8.62
C SER A 15 2.86 22.06 8.98
N GLY A 16 1.70 21.53 8.59
CA GLY A 16 1.40 20.12 8.74
C GLY A 16 2.50 19.28 8.11
N ALA A 17 3.01 18.31 8.86
CA ALA A 17 3.84 17.25 8.33
C ALA A 17 3.02 16.46 7.30
N PRO A 18 3.57 16.09 6.14
CA PRO A 18 2.89 15.18 5.23
C PRO A 18 2.71 13.83 5.94
N LEU A 19 1.47 13.34 5.96
CA LEU A 19 1.13 11.97 6.36
C LEU A 19 1.90 11.00 5.47
N ALA A 20 2.90 10.31 6.03
CA ALA A 20 3.54 9.17 5.40
C ALA A 20 2.53 8.02 5.39
N ILE A 21 1.91 7.80 4.23
CA ILE A 21 0.97 6.69 3.99
C ILE A 21 1.81 5.45 3.68
N LEU A 22 1.72 4.48 4.57
CA LEU A 22 2.47 3.23 4.68
C LEU A 22 2.52 2.40 3.38
N ALA A 23 3.73 2.05 2.96
CA ALA A 23 3.97 1.44 1.65
C ALA A 23 3.58 -0.05 1.51
N ILE A 24 3.62 -0.84 2.59
CA ILE A 24 3.37 -2.31 2.52
C ILE A 24 2.30 -2.77 3.53
N ILE A 25 2.03 -2.03 4.60
CA ILE A 25 1.22 -2.53 5.73
C ILE A 25 -0.11 -1.75 5.94
N LEU A 26 -0.53 -0.87 5.02
CA LEU A 26 -1.75 -0.09 5.26
C LEU A 26 -2.57 0.12 3.99
N ALA A 27 -3.39 -0.87 3.69
CA ALA A 27 -4.58 -0.70 2.87
C ALA A 27 -5.81 -0.91 3.75
N GLY A 28 -6.33 0.18 4.33
CA GLY A 28 -7.62 0.11 5.02
C GLY A 28 -7.95 1.25 5.98
N VAL A 29 -8.29 2.43 5.47
CA VAL A 29 -9.26 3.29 6.17
C VAL A 29 -10.34 3.69 5.16
N LEU A 30 -11.50 3.03 5.24
CA LEU A 30 -12.69 3.38 4.49
C LEU A 30 -13.38 4.55 5.20
N PHE A 31 -13.65 5.63 4.44
CA PHE A 31 -14.46 6.76 4.86
C PHE A 31 -15.88 6.33 5.21
N ALA A 32 -16.30 6.58 6.44
CA ALA A 32 -17.71 6.52 6.84
C ALA A 32 -18.45 7.71 6.23
N GLY A 33 -19.51 7.41 5.46
CA GLY A 33 -20.38 8.40 4.83
C GLY A 33 -21.16 9.24 5.86
N GLY A 34 -21.35 10.51 5.51
CA GLY A 34 -22.34 11.40 6.11
C GLY A 34 -23.02 12.21 5.02
N CYS A 35 -24.29 11.92 4.76
CA CYS A 35 -25.16 12.70 3.89
C CYS A 35 -25.52 14.04 4.55
N GLY A 36 -25.54 15.13 3.77
CA GLY A 36 -26.10 16.43 4.16
C GLY A 36 -26.01 17.43 3.01
N GLN A 37 -27.10 18.12 2.72
CA GLN A 37 -27.49 18.69 1.42
C GLN A 37 -27.52 20.25 1.42
N GLN A 38 -27.17 20.85 0.26
CA GLN A 38 -27.48 22.22 -0.28
C GLN A 38 -26.84 23.43 0.45
N ASP A 39 -26.29 24.47 -0.22
CA ASP A 39 -26.87 25.34 -1.26
C ASP A 39 -25.86 25.90 -2.30
N THR A 40 -26.41 26.32 -3.45
CA THR A 40 -25.83 26.95 -4.65
C THR A 40 -25.15 28.31 -4.46
N GLN A 41 -24.03 28.58 -5.16
CA GLN A 41 -23.85 29.81 -5.98
C GLN A 41 -22.70 29.69 -7.00
N SER A 42 -22.97 30.19 -8.21
CA SER A 42 -22.12 30.32 -9.41
C SER A 42 -21.04 31.40 -9.25
N ASP A 43 -19.82 31.17 -9.74
CA ASP A 43 -19.21 31.93 -10.87
C ASP A 43 -17.72 31.58 -11.11
N ALA A 44 -17.47 31.22 -12.37
CA ALA A 44 -16.29 31.41 -13.22
C ALA A 44 -14.84 31.10 -12.77
N GLU A 45 -14.20 30.29 -13.63
CA GLU A 45 -12.80 30.37 -14.07
C GLU A 45 -11.67 30.11 -13.05
N SER A 46 -11.25 28.85 -13.01
CA SER A 46 -9.91 28.48 -13.51
C SER A 46 -9.95 26.99 -13.88
N GLN A 47 -10.05 26.70 -15.18
CA GLN A 47 -9.60 25.41 -15.70
C GLN A 47 -8.08 25.37 -15.53
N GLN A 48 -7.64 25.01 -14.33
CA GLN A 48 -6.38 24.30 -14.21
C GLN A 48 -6.68 22.93 -14.78
N ASP A 49 -6.27 22.75 -16.03
CA ASP A 49 -5.97 21.45 -16.60
C ASP A 49 -4.86 20.85 -15.72
N ALA A 50 -5.27 20.32 -14.57
CA ALA A 50 -4.47 19.37 -13.85
C ALA A 50 -4.42 18.18 -14.80
N THR A 51 -3.35 18.11 -15.60
CA THR A 51 -2.82 16.85 -16.11
C THR A 51 -2.60 15.98 -14.88
N THR A 52 -3.69 15.37 -14.42
CA THR A 52 -3.68 14.21 -13.57
C THR A 52 -3.11 13.19 -14.54
N SER A 53 -1.81 12.91 -14.46
CA SER A 53 -1.25 11.75 -15.14
C SER A 53 -2.16 10.60 -14.73
N GLU A 54 -2.97 10.11 -15.67
CA GLU A 54 -3.81 8.95 -15.41
C GLU A 54 -2.84 7.85 -14.99
N ALA A 55 -3.00 7.36 -13.76
CA ALA A 55 -2.15 6.31 -13.24
C ALA A 55 -2.22 5.13 -14.20
N ILE A 56 -1.06 4.72 -14.71
CA ILE A 56 -0.99 3.61 -15.65
C ILE A 56 -1.21 2.35 -14.83
N LEU A 57 -2.38 1.73 -15.02
CA LEU A 57 -2.68 0.46 -14.37
C LEU A 57 -2.01 -0.69 -15.13
N LEU A 58 -1.35 -1.59 -14.41
CA LEU A 58 -0.96 -2.87 -14.98
C LEU A 58 -2.19 -3.68 -15.43
N PRO A 59 -2.06 -4.64 -16.35
CA PRO A 59 -3.13 -5.59 -16.65
C PRO A 59 -3.54 -6.37 -15.41
N GLN A 60 -4.80 -6.79 -15.30
CA GLN A 60 -5.27 -7.55 -14.13
C GLN A 60 -4.64 -8.95 -14.07
N GLU A 61 -4.30 -9.49 -15.22
CA GLU A 61 -3.76 -10.84 -15.40
C GLU A 61 -2.38 -11.02 -14.77
N ILE A 62 -1.69 -9.93 -14.41
CA ILE A 62 -0.40 -9.99 -13.70
C ILE A 62 -0.56 -10.38 -12.23
N LEU A 63 -1.76 -10.26 -11.68
CA LEU A 63 -2.08 -10.60 -10.30
C LEU A 63 -2.65 -12.02 -10.22
N VAL A 64 -2.40 -12.67 -9.09
CA VAL A 64 -3.06 -13.93 -8.74
C VAL A 64 -4.55 -13.71 -8.56
N GLY A 65 -5.35 -14.67 -9.04
CA GLY A 65 -6.81 -14.67 -8.90
C GLY A 65 -7.29 -15.16 -7.53
N LEU A 66 -8.60 -15.03 -7.29
CA LEU A 66 -9.24 -15.48 -6.05
C LEU A 66 -9.02 -16.97 -5.77
N ASP A 67 -8.97 -17.82 -6.80
CA ASP A 67 -8.75 -19.26 -6.70
C ASP A 67 -7.38 -19.60 -6.07
N VAL A 68 -6.35 -18.86 -6.45
CA VAL A 68 -5.00 -18.99 -5.86
C VAL A 68 -5.02 -18.49 -4.42
N VAL A 69 -5.65 -17.34 -4.15
CA VAL A 69 -5.76 -16.80 -2.78
C VAL A 69 -6.48 -17.80 -1.85
N GLN A 70 -7.56 -18.42 -2.32
CA GLN A 70 -8.33 -19.42 -1.56
C GLN A 70 -7.58 -20.71 -1.27
N THR A 71 -6.54 -21.04 -2.05
CA THR A 71 -5.66 -22.18 -1.75
C THR A 71 -4.93 -21.98 -0.42
N TYR A 72 -4.62 -20.73 -0.06
CA TYR A 72 -3.95 -20.37 1.19
C TYR A 72 -4.92 -19.90 2.28
N PHE A 73 -5.96 -19.19 1.88
CA PHE A 73 -6.94 -18.53 2.77
C PHE A 73 -8.38 -18.87 2.33
N PRO A 74 -8.86 -20.09 2.61
CA PRO A 74 -10.15 -20.60 2.12
C PRO A 74 -11.38 -19.83 2.61
N GLU A 75 -11.23 -19.02 3.67
CA GLU A 75 -12.27 -18.13 4.19
C GLU A 75 -12.45 -16.83 3.39
N ILE A 76 -11.53 -16.53 2.47
CA ILE A 76 -11.64 -15.38 1.56
C ILE A 76 -12.64 -15.74 0.47
N GLU A 77 -13.67 -14.93 0.29
CA GLU A 77 -14.85 -15.30 -0.50
C GLU A 77 -14.93 -14.55 -1.83
N GLN A 78 -14.37 -13.34 -1.89
CA GLN A 78 -14.56 -12.46 -3.02
C GLN A 78 -13.42 -11.46 -3.20
N GLN A 79 -13.23 -11.04 -4.44
CA GLN A 79 -12.48 -9.83 -4.77
C GLN A 79 -13.40 -8.61 -4.57
N THR A 80 -12.99 -7.65 -3.73
CA THR A 80 -13.82 -6.46 -3.41
C THR A 80 -13.35 -5.17 -4.06
N ALA A 81 -12.06 -5.06 -4.38
CA ALA A 81 -11.52 -3.87 -5.04
C ALA A 81 -10.35 -4.20 -5.98
N THR A 82 -10.19 -3.38 -7.02
CA THR A 82 -8.97 -3.29 -7.82
C THR A 82 -8.67 -1.83 -8.09
N SER A 83 -7.41 -1.42 -7.93
CA SER A 83 -6.99 -0.02 -8.03
C SER A 83 -5.50 0.10 -8.38
N GLU A 84 -5.03 1.34 -8.49
CA GLU A 84 -3.61 1.67 -8.36
C GLU A 84 -3.11 1.30 -6.95
N ASN A 85 -1.81 0.99 -6.85
CA ASN A 85 -1.10 0.94 -5.57
C ASN A 85 -0.51 2.32 -5.23
N SER A 86 -1.30 3.18 -4.59
CA SER A 86 -0.85 4.54 -4.20
C SER A 86 0.22 4.56 -3.10
N THR A 87 0.58 3.39 -2.56
CA THR A 87 1.57 3.25 -1.50
C THR A 87 2.90 2.69 -2.01
N ALA A 88 3.01 2.44 -3.33
CA ALA A 88 4.26 2.01 -3.94
C ALA A 88 5.40 2.99 -3.64
N SER A 89 6.56 2.48 -3.22
CA SER A 89 7.74 3.30 -2.98
C SER A 89 8.41 3.69 -4.31
N GLY A 90 9.16 4.79 -4.33
CA GLY A 90 9.82 5.28 -5.55
C GLY A 90 8.84 5.84 -6.59
N THR A 91 9.07 5.53 -7.86
CA THR A 91 8.26 6.02 -8.99
C THR A 91 8.06 4.88 -10.00
N PRO A 92 7.07 4.01 -9.77
CA PRO A 92 6.74 2.96 -10.73
C PRO A 92 6.15 3.56 -12.02
N ASP A 93 6.38 2.88 -13.15
CA ASP A 93 5.75 3.22 -14.43
C ASP A 93 4.28 2.81 -14.46
N ALA A 94 3.95 1.73 -13.75
CA ALA A 94 2.59 1.21 -13.64
C ALA A 94 2.43 0.39 -12.37
N THR A 95 1.23 0.41 -11.78
CA THR A 95 0.91 -0.40 -10.60
C THR A 95 -0.44 -1.07 -10.74
N ARG A 96 -0.69 -2.11 -9.96
CA ARG A 96 -2.03 -2.59 -9.68
C ARG A 96 -2.08 -3.25 -8.31
N MET A 97 -3.16 -2.98 -7.59
CA MET A 97 -3.50 -3.63 -6.33
C MET A 97 -4.89 -4.26 -6.44
N VAL A 98 -5.08 -5.40 -5.78
CA VAL A 98 -6.37 -6.07 -5.62
C VAL A 98 -6.58 -6.42 -4.15
N ILE A 99 -7.81 -6.23 -3.68
CA ILE A 99 -8.23 -6.57 -2.32
C ILE A 99 -9.22 -7.74 -2.39
N TYR A 100 -8.96 -8.76 -1.60
CA TYR A 100 -9.81 -9.92 -1.38
C TYR A 100 -10.28 -9.96 0.06
N GLU A 101 -11.55 -10.28 0.27
CA GLU A 101 -12.17 -10.28 1.60
C GLU A 101 -13.10 -11.49 1.78
N GLY A 102 -13.26 -11.91 3.04
CA GLY A 102 -14.17 -12.97 3.45
C GLY A 102 -13.95 -13.33 4.92
N GLY A 103 -15.00 -13.79 5.61
CA GLY A 103 -14.90 -14.19 7.02
C GLY A 103 -14.42 -13.11 8.00
N GLY A 104 -14.57 -11.83 7.65
CA GLY A 104 -14.04 -10.70 8.43
C GLY A 104 -12.53 -10.48 8.30
N ARG A 105 -11.89 -11.11 7.30
CA ARG A 105 -10.46 -11.01 7.02
C ARG A 105 -10.22 -10.43 5.63
N ARG A 106 -9.00 -9.95 5.41
CA ARG A 106 -8.58 -9.32 4.15
C ARG A 106 -7.22 -9.84 3.71
N VAL A 107 -7.04 -10.03 2.40
CA VAL A 107 -5.76 -10.22 1.73
C VAL A 107 -5.64 -9.20 0.61
N THR A 108 -4.56 -8.45 0.59
CA THR A 108 -4.24 -7.48 -0.45
C THR A 108 -3.02 -7.98 -1.22
N VAL A 109 -3.09 -7.94 -2.55
CA VAL A 109 -1.96 -8.26 -3.45
C VAL A 109 -1.70 -7.04 -4.32
N SER A 110 -0.45 -6.61 -4.41
CA SER A 110 -0.01 -5.55 -5.31
C SER A 110 1.18 -5.98 -6.17
N VAL A 111 1.25 -5.42 -7.37
CA VAL A 111 2.39 -5.50 -8.28
C VAL A 111 2.68 -4.08 -8.77
N ASP A 112 3.94 -3.67 -8.63
CA ASP A 112 4.46 -2.39 -9.08
C ASP A 112 5.58 -2.64 -10.08
N ARG A 113 5.50 -2.07 -11.29
CA ARG A 113 6.54 -2.19 -12.32
C ARG A 113 7.31 -0.89 -12.43
N TYR A 114 8.63 -0.98 -12.42
CA TYR A 114 9.55 0.14 -12.46
C TYR A 114 10.27 0.24 -13.81
N PRO A 115 10.79 1.43 -14.17
CA PRO A 115 11.47 1.66 -15.44
C PRO A 115 12.81 0.92 -15.59
N SER A 116 13.34 0.35 -14.50
CA SER A 116 14.56 -0.47 -14.51
C SER A 116 14.67 -1.33 -13.26
N VAL A 117 15.53 -2.35 -13.33
CA VAL A 117 15.87 -3.22 -12.18
C VAL A 117 16.47 -2.42 -11.02
N ASP A 118 17.34 -1.44 -11.30
CA ASP A 118 17.95 -0.59 -10.27
C ASP A 118 16.89 0.30 -9.58
N ALA A 119 15.90 0.79 -10.34
CA ALA A 119 14.79 1.56 -9.79
C ALA A 119 13.90 0.67 -8.91
N ALA A 120 13.58 -0.54 -9.34
CA ALA A 120 12.84 -1.53 -8.54
C ALA A 120 13.58 -1.89 -7.25
N ALA A 121 14.88 -2.18 -7.34
CA ALA A 121 15.71 -2.51 -6.18
C ALA A 121 15.77 -1.35 -5.18
N THR A 122 15.92 -0.11 -5.66
CA THR A 122 15.91 1.09 -4.81
C THR A 122 14.56 1.27 -4.13
N ALA A 123 13.46 1.10 -4.87
CA ALA A 123 12.12 1.20 -4.33
C ALA A 123 11.82 0.10 -3.30
N PHE A 124 12.33 -1.11 -3.53
CA PHE A 124 12.20 -2.23 -2.59
C PHE A 124 12.87 -1.93 -1.25
N GLU A 125 14.13 -1.47 -1.26
CA GLU A 125 14.83 -1.09 -0.01
C GLU A 125 14.13 0.09 0.69
N GLN A 126 13.65 1.08 -0.06
CA GLN A 126 12.84 2.17 0.51
C GLN A 126 11.55 1.65 1.18
N ALA A 127 10.91 0.64 0.60
CA ALA A 127 9.69 0.07 1.16
C ALA A 127 9.98 -0.68 2.47
N ILE A 128 11.16 -1.31 2.60
CA ILE A 128 11.66 -1.88 3.86
C ILE A 128 11.88 -0.78 4.89
N ASP A 129 12.67 0.25 4.55
CA ASP A 129 12.94 1.38 5.45
C ASP A 129 11.64 2.02 5.96
N ASN A 130 10.67 2.22 5.06
CA ASN A 130 9.35 2.76 5.38
C ASN A 130 8.53 1.83 6.29
N SER A 131 8.74 0.52 6.22
CA SER A 131 8.04 -0.46 7.06
C SER A 131 8.63 -0.53 8.47
N GLU A 132 9.96 -0.48 8.59
CA GLU A 132 10.66 -0.63 9.87
C GLU A 132 10.43 0.54 10.83
N VAL A 133 10.12 1.73 10.30
CA VAL A 133 9.80 2.91 11.12
C VAL A 133 8.37 2.92 11.66
N VAL A 134 7.52 1.97 11.26
CA VAL A 134 6.14 1.89 11.73
C VAL A 134 6.11 1.46 13.21
N PRO A 135 5.43 2.22 14.10
CA PRO A 135 5.30 1.81 15.49
C PRO A 135 4.65 0.44 15.64
N GLY A 136 5.30 -0.46 16.39
CA GLY A 136 4.84 -1.83 16.57
C GLY A 136 5.24 -2.79 15.44
N PHE A 137 6.11 -2.35 14.52
CA PHE A 137 6.72 -3.23 13.53
C PHE A 137 7.57 -4.32 14.19
N VAL A 138 7.40 -5.55 13.70
CA VAL A 138 8.20 -6.72 14.06
C VAL A 138 8.63 -7.40 12.77
N ALA A 139 9.94 -7.50 12.56
CA ALA A 139 10.51 -8.24 11.45
C ALA A 139 10.17 -9.73 11.55
N LEU A 140 9.79 -10.33 10.43
CA LEU A 140 9.53 -11.76 10.31
C LEU A 140 10.58 -12.41 9.41
N PRO A 141 10.75 -13.74 9.48
CA PRO A 141 11.61 -14.44 8.53
C PRO A 141 11.17 -14.16 7.09
N ALA A 142 12.08 -13.61 6.30
CA ALA A 142 11.88 -13.48 4.86
C ALA A 142 11.68 -14.87 4.24
N PRO A 143 10.79 -15.01 3.25
CA PRO A 143 10.56 -16.29 2.60
C PRO A 143 11.80 -16.67 1.78
N ALA A 144 12.25 -17.91 1.92
CA ALA A 144 13.27 -18.45 1.04
C ALA A 144 12.69 -18.65 -0.38
N ASP A 145 13.54 -18.47 -1.39
CA ASP A 145 13.23 -18.76 -2.79
C ASP A 145 11.99 -18.01 -3.30
N VAL A 146 11.91 -16.70 -3.00
CA VAL A 146 10.87 -15.80 -3.51
C VAL A 146 11.55 -14.54 -4.06
N GLY A 147 11.46 -14.37 -5.38
CA GLY A 147 12.09 -13.25 -6.08
C GLY A 147 13.63 -13.24 -5.96
N ASP A 148 14.22 -12.13 -6.36
CA ASP A 148 15.64 -11.81 -6.18
C ASP A 148 15.94 -11.43 -4.72
N LYS A 149 14.98 -10.79 -4.06
CA LYS A 149 14.99 -10.46 -2.63
C LYS A 149 13.58 -10.52 -2.08
N ALA A 150 13.46 -10.82 -0.79
CA ALA A 150 12.18 -10.74 -0.10
C ALA A 150 12.35 -10.22 1.33
N PHE A 151 11.28 -9.62 1.83
CA PHE A 151 11.16 -9.06 3.17
C PHE A 151 9.80 -9.41 3.75
N ALA A 152 9.74 -9.56 5.06
CA ALA A 152 8.51 -9.84 5.76
C ALA A 152 8.47 -9.11 7.10
N GLY A 153 7.27 -8.69 7.49
CA GLY A 153 7.06 -8.05 8.78
C GLY A 153 5.61 -8.10 9.19
N SER A 154 5.38 -7.77 10.45
CA SER A 154 4.04 -7.59 10.99
C SER A 154 3.94 -6.30 11.78
N VAL A 155 2.75 -5.73 11.83
CA VAL A 155 2.41 -4.59 12.66
C VAL A 155 1.12 -4.93 13.37
N THR A 156 1.07 -4.73 14.68
CA THR A 156 -0.16 -4.83 15.45
C THR A 156 -0.47 -3.50 16.09
N GLN A 157 -1.63 -2.93 15.77
CA GLN A 157 -2.12 -1.69 16.33
C GLN A 157 -3.53 -1.90 16.91
N GLY A 158 -3.66 -1.82 18.23
CA GLY A 158 -4.90 -2.19 18.90
C GLY A 158 -5.17 -3.70 18.74
N GLU A 159 -6.34 -4.03 18.19
CA GLU A 159 -6.77 -5.41 17.94
C GLU A 159 -6.42 -5.88 16.51
N ASP A 160 -5.90 -4.98 15.67
CA ASP A 160 -5.65 -5.26 14.26
C ASP A 160 -4.19 -5.61 14.01
N THR A 161 -3.95 -6.87 13.66
CA THR A 161 -2.66 -7.36 13.16
C THR A 161 -2.67 -7.41 11.64
N HIS A 162 -1.62 -6.83 11.06
CA HIS A 162 -1.29 -6.91 9.65
C HIS A 162 0.04 -7.65 9.49
N ILE A 163 0.09 -8.59 8.55
CA ILE A 163 1.31 -9.30 8.15
C ILE A 163 1.56 -8.95 6.70
N GLY A 164 2.73 -8.42 6.38
CA GLY A 164 3.11 -8.01 5.03
C GLY A 164 4.36 -8.75 4.55
N TYR A 165 4.32 -9.15 3.29
CA TYR A 165 5.43 -9.71 2.53
C TYR A 165 5.69 -8.83 1.31
N GLY A 166 6.95 -8.52 1.07
CA GLY A 166 7.42 -7.84 -0.12
C GLY A 166 8.44 -8.71 -0.84
N ALA A 167 8.37 -8.76 -2.17
CA ALA A 167 9.36 -9.42 -3.01
C ALA A 167 9.80 -8.51 -4.16
N LEU A 168 11.11 -8.50 -4.44
CA LEU A 168 11.71 -7.90 -5.63
C LEU A 168 11.91 -9.00 -6.66
N ALA A 169 11.49 -8.78 -7.91
CA ALA A 169 11.75 -9.69 -9.03
C ALA A 169 11.98 -8.90 -10.32
N GLY A 170 13.25 -8.73 -10.72
CA GLY A 170 13.63 -7.90 -11.85
C GLY A 170 13.16 -6.46 -11.71
N GLU A 171 12.26 -6.03 -12.59
CA GLU A 171 11.67 -4.68 -12.62
C GLU A 171 10.40 -4.57 -11.76
N TYR A 172 10.01 -5.64 -11.06
CA TYR A 172 8.77 -5.71 -10.31
C TYR A 172 9.01 -5.72 -8.79
N VAL A 173 8.15 -5.01 -8.06
CA VAL A 173 7.97 -5.19 -6.62
C VAL A 173 6.58 -5.74 -6.38
N ILE A 174 6.49 -6.86 -5.67
CA ILE A 174 5.25 -7.57 -5.37
C ILE A 174 5.00 -7.46 -3.87
N GLY A 175 3.81 -7.01 -3.49
CA GLY A 175 3.37 -6.93 -2.10
C GLY A 175 2.21 -7.87 -1.82
N VAL A 176 2.26 -8.60 -0.72
CA VAL A 176 1.13 -9.41 -0.23
C VAL A 176 0.93 -9.16 1.26
N THR A 177 -0.26 -8.67 1.62
CA THR A 177 -0.57 -8.30 3.01
C THR A 177 -1.86 -8.95 3.46
N SER A 178 -1.84 -9.60 4.63
CA SER A 178 -3.03 -10.12 5.29
C SER A 178 -3.41 -9.25 6.49
N ALA A 179 -4.70 -9.03 6.70
CA ALA A 179 -5.25 -8.35 7.87
C ALA A 179 -6.38 -9.18 8.51
N GLY A 180 -6.47 -9.13 9.84
CA GLY A 180 -7.40 -9.98 10.60
C GLY A 180 -6.89 -11.40 10.84
N TYR A 181 -5.59 -11.64 10.58
CA TYR A 181 -4.88 -12.89 10.88
C TYR A 181 -3.84 -12.65 11.97
N PRO A 182 -3.75 -13.52 13.00
CA PRO A 182 -2.64 -13.46 13.94
C PRO A 182 -1.33 -13.84 13.24
N ALA A 183 -0.22 -13.22 13.63
CA ALA A 183 1.13 -13.49 13.11
C ALA A 183 1.72 -14.83 13.62
N THR A 184 1.00 -15.93 13.40
CA THR A 184 1.45 -17.29 13.69
C THR A 184 2.32 -17.81 12.56
N THR A 185 3.20 -18.79 12.86
CA THR A 185 4.04 -19.45 11.84
C THR A 185 3.23 -19.96 10.65
N GLU A 186 2.05 -20.55 10.89
CA GLU A 186 1.17 -21.05 9.83
C GLU A 186 0.70 -19.93 8.87
N ASN A 187 0.26 -18.78 9.39
CA ASN A 187 -0.22 -17.68 8.55
C ASN A 187 0.93 -17.00 7.80
N VAL A 188 2.09 -16.91 8.43
CA VAL A 188 3.34 -16.44 7.83
C VAL A 188 3.75 -17.36 6.66
N GLU A 189 3.69 -18.68 6.83
CA GLU A 189 3.98 -19.66 5.77
C GLU A 189 2.96 -19.61 4.62
N LYS A 190 1.67 -19.45 4.92
CA LYS A 190 0.61 -19.24 3.91
C LYS A 190 0.88 -17.99 3.07
N LEU A 191 1.21 -16.88 3.72
CA LEU A 191 1.48 -15.61 3.06
C LEU A 191 2.77 -15.68 2.22
N ALA A 192 3.80 -16.35 2.71
CA ALA A 192 5.01 -16.66 1.96
C ALA A 192 4.72 -17.51 0.70
N GLY A 193 3.86 -18.52 0.83
CA GLY A 193 3.38 -19.34 -0.29
C GLY A 193 2.67 -18.50 -1.35
N LEU A 194 1.67 -17.72 -0.92
CA LEU A 194 0.93 -16.82 -1.82
C LEU A 194 1.84 -15.78 -2.50
N THR A 195 2.85 -15.27 -1.79
CA THR A 195 3.82 -14.33 -2.37
C THR A 195 4.64 -15.00 -3.47
N ARG A 196 5.01 -16.28 -3.33
CA ARG A 196 5.71 -17.03 -4.37
C ARG A 196 4.86 -17.15 -5.63
N ASP A 197 3.60 -17.55 -5.49
CA ASP A 197 2.67 -17.66 -6.61
C ASP A 197 2.42 -16.29 -7.27
N ALA A 198 2.37 -15.21 -6.48
CA ALA A 198 2.25 -13.85 -7.00
C ALA A 198 3.49 -13.41 -7.80
N VAL A 199 4.70 -13.76 -7.35
CA VAL A 199 5.94 -13.51 -8.09
C VAL A 199 5.97 -14.31 -9.39
N GLU A 200 5.64 -15.61 -9.34
CA GLU A 200 5.56 -16.45 -10.55
C GLU A 200 4.57 -15.87 -11.54
N LYS A 201 3.39 -15.46 -11.07
CA LYS A 201 2.35 -14.88 -11.92
C LYS A 201 2.79 -13.56 -12.56
N ALA A 202 3.46 -12.71 -11.81
CA ALA A 202 3.85 -11.38 -12.28
C ALA A 202 5.00 -11.41 -13.29
N THR A 203 5.80 -12.48 -13.30
CA THR A 203 7.03 -12.62 -14.11
C THR A 203 6.93 -13.64 -15.24
N ALA A 204 5.78 -14.32 -15.38
CA ALA A 204 5.47 -15.26 -16.45
C ALA A 204 5.17 -14.59 -17.79
#